data_AF-A0AAD2FVH4-F1
#
_entry.id   AF-A0AAD2FVH4-F1
#
_cell.length_a   1.000
_cell.length_b   1.000
_cell.length_c   1.000
_cell.angle_alpha   90.00
_cell.angle_beta   90.00
_cell.angle_gamma   90.00
#
_symmetry.space_group_name_H-M   'P 1'
#
loop_
_entity.id
_entity.type
_entity.pdbx_description
1 polymer ?
#
loop_
_entity_poly.entity_id
_entity_poly.type
_entity_poly.pdbx_seq_one_letter_code
_entity_poly.pdbx_strand_id
1 'polypeptide(L)'
;MDEPNNKRRRTNKVLIKQEPGSTSSTNPSPASLQQQQHHQDSESSARPERTETPIIPAGAPNNSRVRQRSNSTQSHGNNTTSISNPGNGNQSTTTTTTTTSPQNNNNINNNTQDYNNNSNLQQNANNANSQPHHHHQQQQQNSPQQQQEQQKQKQQEQQLQAQRDNIIRPLLRELRTGRTVDAAIKAIQRLYGALMNITTSTGKEADASVQMARCITQWNGCGAILMALKDWYLESTDFACKAVKVLVQITGAVPIAKQFIVELGGLRTLLKVSEGGLHAYSASKNNNNSNANAKGPTRVPLKLTVALEKKLSYQLQSNVVGLLHNLIGGVDYSIGKEVAAEECLDLVIDALKCWPDDKYTQKRGIRYLLKVGRMQDSQVTTMLQQKQVGILFVQALDRFRNISPGVKEMAQEALLWYATS
;
A
#
# COMPACT_ATOMS: atom_id res chain seq x y z
N MET A 1 11.27 -44.18 -48.97
CA MET A 1 12.47 -44.38 -48.16
C MET A 1 12.04 -44.48 -46.72
N ASP A 2 12.01 -45.72 -46.25
CA ASP A 2 12.17 -46.26 -44.90
C ASP A 2 11.50 -45.56 -43.71
N GLU A 3 10.37 -46.14 -43.29
CA GLU A 3 9.91 -46.14 -41.90
C GLU A 3 10.97 -46.74 -40.96
N PRO A 4 10.97 -46.33 -39.68
CA PRO A 4 10.75 -47.38 -38.69
C PRO A 4 9.90 -46.99 -37.47
N ASN A 5 8.91 -47.83 -37.25
CA ASN A 5 8.79 -48.76 -36.12
C ASN A 5 8.44 -48.24 -34.71
N ASN A 6 7.22 -48.63 -34.36
CA ASN A 6 6.48 -48.50 -33.11
C ASN A 6 7.15 -49.29 -31.96
N LYS A 7 7.44 -48.63 -30.82
CA LYS A 7 7.76 -49.32 -29.56
C LYS A 7 6.76 -48.97 -28.46
N ARG A 8 5.91 -49.97 -28.18
CA ARG A 8 5.00 -50.13 -27.05
C ARG A 8 5.67 -49.74 -25.71
N ARG A 9 5.04 -48.84 -24.95
CA ARG A 9 5.34 -48.63 -23.52
C ARG A 9 4.19 -49.18 -22.66
N ARG A 10 4.58 -50.08 -21.77
CA ARG A 10 3.75 -50.79 -20.78
C ARG A 10 3.14 -49.82 -19.77
N THR A 11 1.84 -49.92 -19.54
CA THR A 11 1.14 -49.32 -18.39
C THR A 11 1.30 -50.22 -17.17
N ASN A 12 1.93 -49.71 -16.10
CA ASN A 12 1.95 -50.36 -14.79
C ASN A 12 0.62 -50.07 -14.07
N LYS A 13 -0.16 -51.13 -13.82
CA LYS A 13 -1.34 -51.15 -12.95
C LYS A 13 -0.84 -51.20 -11.50
N VAL A 14 -1.05 -50.13 -10.73
CA VAL A 14 -0.85 -50.14 -9.28
C VAL A 14 -2.12 -50.68 -8.63
N LEU A 15 -1.98 -51.81 -7.95
CA LEU A 15 -3.01 -52.50 -7.18
C LEU A 15 -3.15 -51.78 -5.82
N ILE A 16 -4.26 -51.04 -5.63
CA ILE A 16 -4.61 -50.48 -4.31
C ILE A 16 -5.39 -51.55 -3.55
N LYS A 17 -4.80 -52.01 -2.46
CA LYS A 17 -5.39 -52.94 -1.49
C LYS A 17 -6.31 -52.13 -0.55
N GLN A 18 -7.62 -52.37 -0.63
CA GLN A 18 -8.60 -51.87 0.34
C GLN A 18 -8.66 -52.84 1.53
N GLU A 19 -8.57 -52.31 2.75
CA GLU A 19 -9.00 -52.99 3.97
C GLU A 19 -10.25 -52.29 4.52
N PRO A 20 -11.19 -53.04 5.14
CA PRO A 20 -12.40 -52.48 5.72
C PRO A 20 -12.20 -52.15 7.20
N GLY A 21 -12.66 -50.97 7.62
CA GLY A 21 -12.65 -50.54 9.01
C GLY A 21 -13.84 -49.64 9.31
N SER A 22 -14.95 -50.26 9.67
CA SER A 22 -16.16 -49.63 10.20
C SER A 22 -15.89 -48.99 11.57
N THR A 23 -16.33 -47.75 11.80
CA THR A 23 -16.94 -47.36 13.08
C THR A 23 -17.82 -46.13 12.90
N SER A 24 -18.97 -46.23 13.56
CA SER A 24 -20.10 -45.33 13.69
C SER A 24 -19.76 -44.00 14.36
N SER A 25 -20.30 -42.91 13.81
CA SER A 25 -20.43 -41.63 14.52
C SER A 25 -21.82 -41.04 14.22
N THR A 26 -22.65 -41.05 15.26
CA THR A 26 -23.99 -40.49 15.36
C THR A 26 -23.97 -38.97 15.21
N ASN A 27 -24.67 -38.45 14.20
CA ASN A 27 -25.02 -37.03 14.07
C ASN A 27 -26.30 -36.75 14.88
N PRO A 28 -26.33 -35.75 15.78
CA PRO A 28 -27.57 -35.13 16.19
C PRO A 28 -27.85 -33.88 15.35
N SER A 29 -29.05 -33.82 14.79
CA SER A 29 -29.65 -32.66 14.13
C SER A 29 -29.75 -31.47 15.09
N PRO A 30 -29.57 -30.21 14.63
CA PRO A 30 -29.91 -29.05 15.42
C PRO A 30 -31.42 -28.82 15.40
N ALA A 31 -32.02 -28.84 16.58
CA ALA A 31 -33.40 -28.45 16.83
C ALA A 31 -33.60 -26.95 16.53
N SER A 32 -34.63 -26.68 15.73
CA SER A 32 -35.20 -25.36 15.47
C SER A 32 -35.78 -24.75 16.74
N LEU A 33 -35.11 -23.72 17.26
CA LEU A 33 -35.61 -22.90 18.37
C LEU A 33 -36.44 -21.75 17.80
N GLN A 34 -37.74 -21.91 17.92
CA GLN A 34 -38.79 -20.92 17.71
C GLN A 34 -38.64 -19.84 18.81
N GLN A 35 -38.23 -18.63 18.45
CA GLN A 35 -38.16 -17.53 19.40
C GLN A 35 -39.50 -16.79 19.42
N GLN A 36 -40.18 -16.94 20.54
CA GLN A 36 -41.48 -16.37 20.87
C GLN A 36 -41.35 -14.86 21.09
N GLN A 37 -42.20 -14.10 20.41
CA GLN A 37 -42.39 -12.67 20.64
C GLN A 37 -43.00 -12.43 22.02
N HIS A 38 -42.42 -11.51 22.80
CA HIS A 38 -43.14 -10.80 23.85
C HIS A 38 -43.03 -9.29 23.59
N HIS A 39 -44.18 -8.71 23.26
CA HIS A 39 -44.53 -7.31 23.51
C HIS A 39 -44.75 -7.12 25.01
N GLN A 40 -44.08 -6.14 25.62
CA GLN A 40 -44.47 -5.30 26.76
C GLN A 40 -43.39 -4.20 26.86
N ASP A 41 -43.58 -2.96 27.24
CA ASP A 41 -44.71 -2.05 27.35
C ASP A 41 -44.09 -0.64 27.41
N SER A 42 -44.83 0.35 26.95
CA SER A 42 -44.43 1.76 26.97
C SER A 42 -44.95 2.43 28.25
N GLU A 43 -44.05 2.90 29.12
CA GLU A 43 -44.33 3.96 30.10
C GLU A 43 -43.06 4.82 30.22
N SER A 44 -43.02 6.06 29.75
CA SER A 44 -43.67 7.28 30.25
C SER A 44 -43.11 7.77 31.60
N SER A 45 -42.37 8.88 31.50
CA SER A 45 -42.43 10.04 32.40
C SER A 45 -41.82 9.94 33.81
N ALA A 46 -40.72 10.68 34.02
CA ALA A 46 -40.70 11.81 34.96
C ALA A 46 -39.32 12.50 34.97
N ARG A 47 -39.33 13.80 34.66
CA ARG A 47 -38.34 14.83 35.00
C ARG A 47 -39.11 15.80 35.91
N PRO A 48 -38.59 16.25 37.06
CA PRO A 48 -37.90 17.54 37.15
C PRO A 48 -36.73 17.44 38.18
N GLU A 49 -35.87 18.41 38.49
CA GLU A 49 -35.95 19.86 38.46
C GLU A 49 -34.53 20.47 38.58
N ARG A 50 -34.43 21.78 38.35
CA ARG A 50 -33.25 22.65 38.49
C ARG A 50 -33.06 23.09 39.94
N THR A 51 -31.80 23.35 40.32
CA THR A 51 -31.23 24.49 41.09
C THR A 51 -29.78 24.09 41.45
N GLU A 52 -28.72 24.89 41.61
CA GLU A 52 -28.40 26.32 41.59
C GLU A 52 -26.84 26.39 41.51
N THR A 53 -26.30 27.44 40.90
CA THR A 53 -24.90 27.95 41.11
C THR A 53 -25.00 29.16 42.06
N PRO A 54 -23.92 29.79 42.60
CA PRO A 54 -22.46 29.61 42.42
C PRO A 54 -21.70 29.55 43.77
N ILE A 55 -20.35 29.50 43.79
CA ILE A 55 -19.41 30.35 44.60
C ILE A 55 -17.96 29.98 44.20
N ILE A 56 -17.15 30.99 43.87
CA ILE A 56 -15.69 30.98 43.63
C ILE A 56 -14.96 31.20 44.98
N PRO A 57 -13.74 30.66 45.20
CA PRO A 57 -12.63 31.61 45.34
C PRO A 57 -11.30 31.18 44.67
N ALA A 58 -10.65 32.24 44.19
CA ALA A 58 -9.24 32.49 43.87
C ALA A 58 -8.15 31.51 44.35
N GLY A 59 -7.14 31.32 43.48
CA GLY A 59 -5.83 30.83 43.88
C GLY A 59 -4.94 30.42 42.70
N ALA A 60 -4.34 31.38 41.98
CA ALA A 60 -3.15 31.15 41.16
C ALA A 60 -1.90 31.08 42.06
N PRO A 61 -0.78 30.45 41.64
CA PRO A 61 0.15 31.21 40.82
C PRO A 61 0.95 30.41 39.75
N ASN A 62 1.36 31.17 38.73
CA ASN A 62 2.62 31.15 37.97
C ASN A 62 3.33 29.81 37.69
N ASN A 63 3.49 29.51 36.39
CA ASN A 63 4.81 29.25 35.80
C ASN A 63 4.79 29.44 34.27
N SER A 64 4.98 30.70 33.86
CA SER A 64 5.25 31.08 32.47
C SER A 64 6.72 30.78 32.14
N ARG A 65 6.99 29.63 31.48
CA ARG A 65 8.31 29.33 30.91
C ARG A 65 8.47 30.07 29.59
N VAL A 66 8.95 31.30 29.68
CA VAL A 66 9.45 32.11 28.55
C VAL A 66 10.66 31.38 27.95
N ARG A 67 10.54 30.89 26.71
CA ARG A 67 11.70 30.47 25.90
C ARG A 67 12.27 31.71 25.22
N GLN A 68 13.45 32.12 25.70
CA GLN A 68 14.30 33.13 25.07
C GLN A 68 14.61 32.74 23.62
N ARG A 69 14.32 33.66 22.70
CA ARG A 69 14.93 33.71 21.37
C ARG A 69 16.31 34.34 21.51
N SER A 70 17.35 33.60 21.18
CA SER A 70 18.69 34.15 21.01
C SER A 70 18.78 34.85 19.64
N ASN A 71 18.84 36.18 19.66
CA ASN A 71 19.34 37.02 18.56
C ASN A 71 20.71 37.56 18.99
N SER A 72 21.76 37.23 18.23
CA SER A 72 23.05 37.95 18.13
C SER A 72 23.92 37.10 17.17
N THR A 73 24.65 37.60 16.18
CA THR A 73 25.20 38.94 15.99
C THR A 73 25.60 39.08 14.51
N GLN A 74 25.18 40.15 13.86
CA GLN A 74 25.88 40.69 12.70
C GLN A 74 27.24 41.20 13.18
N SER A 75 28.32 40.78 12.51
CA SER A 75 29.63 41.42 12.60
C SER A 75 30.07 41.80 11.19
N HIS A 76 30.14 43.10 10.96
CA HIS A 76 30.88 43.70 9.86
C HIS A 76 32.37 43.50 10.10
N GLY A 77 33.08 43.09 9.06
CA GLY A 77 34.53 43.02 9.04
C GLY A 77 35.03 43.07 7.61
N ASN A 78 35.17 44.29 7.09
CA ASN A 78 35.98 44.57 5.91
C ASN A 78 37.41 44.08 6.16
N ASN A 79 38.01 43.41 5.18
CA ASN A 79 39.44 43.57 4.92
C ASN A 79 39.76 43.27 3.46
N THR A 80 40.12 44.35 2.79
CA THR A 80 40.74 44.45 1.47
C THR A 80 42.19 43.97 1.60
N THR A 81 42.63 43.00 0.80
CA THR A 81 44.05 42.91 0.44
C THR A 81 44.18 42.37 -0.98
N SER A 82 44.49 43.29 -1.88
CA SER A 82 44.84 43.09 -3.27
C SER A 82 46.28 42.56 -3.35
N ILE A 83 46.50 41.40 -3.98
CA ILE A 83 47.78 41.09 -4.64
C ILE A 83 47.48 40.38 -5.97
N SER A 84 47.99 41.01 -7.02
CA SER A 84 48.06 40.65 -8.44
C SER A 84 48.93 39.42 -8.73
N ASN A 85 48.54 38.56 -9.68
CA ASN A 85 49.16 38.46 -11.02
C ASN A 85 48.52 37.35 -11.91
N PRO A 86 48.78 37.36 -13.24
CA PRO A 86 47.87 36.88 -14.27
C PRO A 86 48.22 35.49 -14.82
N GLY A 87 47.26 34.86 -15.51
CA GLY A 87 47.56 33.67 -16.32
C GLY A 87 46.34 32.92 -16.85
N ASN A 88 45.79 33.44 -17.95
CA ASN A 88 45.36 32.70 -19.15
C ASN A 88 44.43 31.46 -19.02
N GLY A 89 43.28 31.50 -19.72
CA GLY A 89 42.72 30.29 -20.35
C GLY A 89 41.19 30.11 -20.30
N ASN A 90 40.56 30.43 -21.44
CA ASN A 90 39.37 29.80 -22.02
C ASN A 90 38.01 29.80 -21.30
N GLN A 91 37.13 30.64 -21.88
CA GLN A 91 35.82 30.30 -22.44
C GLN A 91 34.89 29.34 -21.66
N SER A 92 33.80 29.89 -21.13
CA SER A 92 32.45 29.38 -21.38
C SER A 92 31.40 30.43 -21.03
N THR A 93 30.70 30.89 -22.06
CA THR A 93 29.47 31.68 -21.98
C THR A 93 28.34 30.84 -21.39
N THR A 94 27.88 31.18 -20.19
CA THR A 94 26.63 30.65 -19.63
C THR A 94 25.52 31.68 -19.86
N THR A 95 24.59 31.36 -20.76
CA THR A 95 23.37 32.13 -20.97
C THR A 95 22.36 31.75 -19.88
N THR A 96 22.10 32.67 -18.95
CA THR A 96 21.02 32.55 -17.96
C THR A 96 19.75 33.13 -18.56
N THR A 97 18.82 32.27 -18.99
CA THR A 97 17.47 32.68 -19.38
C THR A 97 16.55 32.53 -18.16
N THR A 98 16.15 33.66 -17.60
CA THR A 98 15.14 33.75 -16.55
C THR A 98 13.77 33.78 -17.21
N THR A 99 12.99 32.70 -17.09
CA THR A 99 11.58 32.67 -17.49
C THR A 99 10.71 32.62 -16.24
N THR A 100 10.12 33.77 -15.91
CA THR A 100 9.01 33.92 -14.98
C THR A 100 7.72 33.46 -15.64
N SER A 101 7.04 32.47 -15.05
CA SER A 101 5.65 32.11 -15.40
C SER A 101 4.71 32.40 -14.24
N PRO A 102 3.54 33.01 -14.48
CA PRO A 102 2.61 33.42 -13.44
C PRO A 102 1.78 32.25 -12.90
N GLN A 103 1.47 32.31 -11.60
CA GLN A 103 0.54 31.42 -10.92
C GLN A 103 -0.88 31.61 -11.48
N ASN A 104 -1.45 30.54 -12.05
CA ASN A 104 -2.87 30.48 -12.35
C ASN A 104 -3.55 29.54 -11.33
N ASN A 105 -4.51 30.11 -10.60
CA ASN A 105 -5.16 29.50 -9.45
C ASN A 105 -6.55 29.04 -9.89
N ASN A 106 -6.70 27.76 -10.25
CA ASN A 106 -8.00 27.17 -10.58
C ASN A 106 -8.41 26.10 -9.56
N ASN A 107 -9.47 26.44 -8.85
CA ASN A 107 -10.18 25.66 -7.85
C ASN A 107 -10.98 24.56 -8.57
N ILE A 108 -10.49 23.32 -8.57
CA ILE A 108 -11.18 22.16 -9.16
C ILE A 108 -12.08 21.54 -8.09
N ASN A 109 -13.39 21.78 -8.23
CA ASN A 109 -14.45 21.14 -7.47
C ASN A 109 -14.93 19.92 -8.27
N ASN A 110 -14.36 18.74 -8.03
CA ASN A 110 -14.74 17.51 -8.74
C ASN A 110 -15.82 16.73 -7.98
N ASN A 111 -17.03 16.76 -8.54
CA ASN A 111 -18.10 15.80 -8.26
C ASN A 111 -17.60 14.39 -8.60
N THR A 112 -17.55 13.52 -7.58
CA THR A 112 -17.23 12.10 -7.75
C THR A 112 -18.47 11.39 -8.29
N GLN A 113 -18.44 10.96 -9.56
CA GLN A 113 -19.42 10.01 -10.08
C GLN A 113 -19.08 8.60 -9.61
N ASP A 114 -20.08 7.93 -9.03
CA ASP A 114 -20.03 6.54 -8.60
C ASP A 114 -19.84 5.60 -9.79
N TYR A 115 -18.60 5.14 -10.02
CA TYR A 115 -18.32 4.01 -10.90
C TYR A 115 -18.67 2.69 -10.20
N ASN A 116 -19.94 2.31 -10.29
CA ASN A 116 -20.41 0.98 -9.90
C ASN A 116 -20.39 0.05 -11.12
N ASN A 117 -19.19 -0.46 -11.48
CA ASN A 117 -19.04 -1.42 -12.57
C ASN A 117 -19.31 -2.85 -12.06
N ASN A 118 -20.51 -3.36 -12.36
CA ASN A 118 -20.85 -4.77 -12.27
C ASN A 118 -20.88 -5.34 -13.69
N SER A 119 -19.77 -5.94 -14.13
CA SER A 119 -19.59 -6.42 -15.50
C SER A 119 -19.97 -7.91 -15.61
N ASN A 120 -21.21 -8.18 -16.01
CA ASN A 120 -21.59 -9.44 -16.65
C ASN A 120 -21.60 -9.19 -18.17
N LEU A 121 -20.48 -9.46 -18.85
CA LEU A 121 -20.42 -9.49 -20.31
C LEU A 121 -20.20 -10.93 -20.76
N GLN A 122 -21.30 -11.57 -21.14
CA GLN A 122 -21.31 -12.83 -21.87
C GLN A 122 -21.37 -12.48 -23.37
N GLN A 123 -20.34 -12.89 -24.09
CA GLN A 123 -20.24 -12.73 -25.55
C GLN A 123 -21.32 -13.57 -26.23
N ASN A 124 -22.07 -12.96 -27.15
CA ASN A 124 -22.74 -13.72 -28.20
C ASN A 124 -22.79 -12.86 -29.47
N ALA A 125 -21.90 -13.17 -30.41
CA ALA A 125 -21.94 -12.65 -31.76
C ALA A 125 -22.32 -13.82 -32.68
N ASN A 126 -23.52 -13.71 -33.28
CA ASN A 126 -23.91 -14.16 -34.62
C ASN A 126 -25.42 -14.43 -34.65
N ASN A 127 -26.21 -13.49 -35.17
CA ASN A 127 -27.15 -13.81 -36.24
C ASN A 127 -27.73 -12.54 -36.85
N ALA A 128 -27.46 -12.37 -38.13
CA ALA A 128 -28.16 -11.41 -38.97
C ALA A 128 -29.55 -11.99 -39.32
N ASN A 129 -30.51 -11.07 -39.46
CA ASN A 129 -31.73 -11.23 -40.22
C ASN A 129 -32.90 -11.95 -39.53
N SER A 130 -33.82 -11.18 -38.92
CA SER A 130 -35.29 -11.43 -38.91
C SER A 130 -36.06 -10.33 -38.15
N GLN A 131 -37.00 -9.70 -38.88
CA GLN A 131 -38.26 -9.06 -38.51
C GLN A 131 -38.46 -8.21 -37.22
N PRO A 132 -39.24 -7.11 -37.31
CA PRO A 132 -39.66 -6.32 -36.16
C PRO A 132 -40.85 -7.00 -35.45
N HIS A 133 -40.57 -7.85 -34.47
CA HIS A 133 -41.60 -8.27 -33.51
C HIS A 133 -41.76 -7.21 -32.42
N HIS A 134 -42.96 -6.64 -32.32
CA HIS A 134 -43.43 -5.86 -31.17
C HIS A 134 -43.22 -6.66 -29.89
N HIS A 135 -42.13 -6.36 -29.18
CA HIS A 135 -41.86 -6.95 -27.88
C HIS A 135 -42.85 -6.36 -26.88
N HIS A 136 -43.84 -7.17 -26.53
CA HIS A 136 -44.82 -6.89 -25.51
C HIS A 136 -44.07 -6.54 -24.22
N GLN A 137 -44.17 -5.27 -23.81
CA GLN A 137 -43.58 -4.73 -22.60
C GLN A 137 -44.30 -5.37 -21.40
N GLN A 138 -43.91 -6.60 -21.05
CA GLN A 138 -44.29 -7.22 -19.78
C GLN A 138 -43.69 -6.34 -18.68
N GLN A 139 -44.51 -5.42 -18.17
CA GLN A 139 -44.29 -4.78 -16.88
C GLN A 139 -44.26 -5.91 -15.85
N GLN A 140 -43.06 -6.42 -15.55
CA GLN A 140 -42.82 -7.20 -14.36
C GLN A 140 -43.17 -6.28 -13.19
N GLN A 141 -44.38 -6.47 -12.64
CA GLN A 141 -44.77 -5.87 -11.38
C GLN A 141 -43.83 -6.47 -10.33
N ASN A 142 -42.75 -5.74 -10.01
CA ASN A 142 -41.93 -6.06 -8.86
C ASN A 142 -42.85 -6.04 -7.64
N SER A 143 -43.10 -7.22 -7.07
CA SER A 143 -43.99 -7.38 -5.93
C SER A 143 -43.55 -6.45 -4.80
N PRO A 144 -44.48 -5.79 -4.07
CA PRO A 144 -44.15 -4.88 -2.95
C PRO A 144 -43.15 -5.47 -1.93
N GLN A 145 -43.12 -6.80 -1.80
CA GLN A 145 -42.17 -7.54 -0.97
C GLN A 145 -40.70 -7.37 -1.40
N GLN A 146 -40.41 -7.33 -2.71
CA GLN A 146 -39.04 -7.15 -3.21
C GLN A 146 -38.53 -5.73 -2.92
N GLN A 147 -39.41 -4.74 -3.00
CA GLN A 147 -39.06 -3.34 -2.66
C GLN A 147 -38.74 -3.20 -1.16
N GLN A 148 -39.50 -3.87 -0.29
CA GLN A 148 -39.25 -3.87 1.15
C GLN A 148 -37.90 -4.53 1.49
N GLU A 149 -37.57 -5.65 0.84
CA GLU A 149 -36.28 -6.32 1.06
C GLU A 149 -35.10 -5.47 0.60
N GLN A 150 -35.20 -4.82 -0.57
CA GLN A 150 -34.16 -3.93 -1.08
C GLN A 150 -33.92 -2.72 -0.15
N GLN A 151 -34.97 -2.15 0.43
CA GLN A 151 -34.84 -1.07 1.41
C GLN A 151 -34.14 -1.53 2.68
N LYS A 152 -34.48 -2.73 3.19
CA LYS A 152 -33.83 -3.31 4.37
C LYS A 152 -32.34 -3.56 4.13
N GLN A 153 -31.97 -4.09 2.95
CA GLN A 153 -30.57 -4.28 2.57
C GLN A 153 -29.81 -2.95 2.49
N LYS A 154 -30.40 -1.92 1.88
CA LYS A 154 -29.80 -0.58 1.79
C LYS A 154 -29.58 0.04 3.18
N GLN A 155 -30.55 -0.09 4.09
CA GLN A 155 -30.40 0.40 5.47
C GLN A 155 -29.27 -0.34 6.21
N GLN A 156 -29.18 -1.66 6.05
CA GLN A 156 -28.11 -2.45 6.65
C GLN A 156 -26.73 -2.05 6.12
N GLU A 157 -26.59 -1.84 4.80
CA GLU A 157 -25.35 -1.39 4.18
C GLU A 157 -24.93 0.00 4.66
N GLN A 158 -25.88 0.94 4.79
CA GLN A 158 -25.62 2.27 5.34
C GLN A 158 -25.15 2.21 6.81
N GLN A 159 -25.73 1.34 7.63
CA GLN A 159 -25.29 1.14 9.01
C GLN A 159 -23.86 0.57 9.07
N LEU A 160 -23.55 -0.42 8.24
CA LEU A 160 -22.19 -0.98 8.15
C LEU A 160 -21.19 0.08 7.66
N GLN A 161 -21.57 0.93 6.71
CA GLN A 161 -20.71 2.00 6.23
C GLN A 161 -20.46 3.06 7.32
N ALA A 162 -21.50 3.46 8.07
CA ALA A 162 -21.35 4.38 9.20
C ALA A 162 -20.44 3.80 10.30
N GLN A 163 -20.53 2.49 10.57
CA GLN A 163 -19.63 1.81 11.50
C GLN A 163 -18.17 1.86 11.04
N ARG A 164 -17.91 1.59 9.75
CA ARG A 164 -16.55 1.70 9.17
C ARG A 164 -16.02 3.13 9.28
N ASP A 165 -16.82 4.12 8.90
CA ASP A 165 -16.47 5.53 8.99
C ASP A 165 -16.10 5.96 10.43
N ASN A 166 -16.88 5.51 11.41
CA ASN A 166 -16.64 5.80 12.83
C ASN A 166 -15.32 5.20 13.34
N ILE A 167 -14.85 4.10 12.75
CA ILE A 167 -13.55 3.49 13.07
C ILE A 167 -12.42 4.24 12.36
N ILE A 168 -12.58 4.54 11.06
CA ILE A 168 -11.50 5.05 10.21
C ILE A 168 -11.22 6.53 10.45
N ARG A 169 -12.25 7.38 10.54
CA ARG A 169 -12.06 8.84 10.62
C ARG A 169 -11.19 9.28 11.81
N PRO A 170 -11.37 8.75 13.05
CA PRO A 170 -10.51 9.13 14.17
C PRO A 170 -9.05 8.73 13.96
N LEU A 171 -8.81 7.55 13.37
CA LEU A 171 -7.44 7.07 13.11
C LEU A 171 -6.73 7.93 12.05
N LEU A 172 -7.44 8.33 10.99
CA LEU A 172 -6.88 9.23 9.98
C LEU A 172 -6.64 10.64 10.55
N ARG A 173 -7.51 11.12 11.45
CA ARG A 173 -7.28 12.38 12.17
C ARG A 173 -6.04 12.30 13.06
N GLU A 174 -5.86 11.20 13.78
CA GLU A 174 -4.69 10.96 14.61
C GLU A 174 -3.40 10.94 13.78
N LEU A 175 -3.40 10.32 12.59
CA LEU A 175 -2.25 10.37 11.69
C LEU A 175 -1.92 11.79 11.21
N ARG A 176 -2.92 12.65 10.99
CA ARG A 176 -2.72 14.03 10.50
C ARG A 176 -2.29 15.00 11.58
N THR A 177 -2.79 14.82 12.79
CA THR A 177 -2.71 15.82 13.88
C THR A 177 -1.98 15.33 15.11
N GLY A 178 -1.67 14.02 15.16
CA GLY A 178 -0.90 13.40 16.23
C GLY A 178 0.46 14.07 16.36
N ARG A 179 0.82 14.43 17.59
CA ARG A 179 2.05 15.15 17.90
C ARG A 179 3.21 14.24 18.31
N THR A 180 2.95 12.93 18.37
CA THR A 180 3.93 11.95 18.84
C THR A 180 3.99 10.76 17.89
N VAL A 181 5.20 10.23 17.70
CA VAL A 181 5.43 9.03 16.90
C VAL A 181 4.65 7.82 17.43
N ASP A 182 4.49 7.68 18.75
CA ASP A 182 3.74 6.59 19.37
C ASP A 182 2.25 6.61 19.01
N ALA A 183 1.65 7.81 18.95
CA ALA A 183 0.26 7.96 18.55
C ALA A 183 0.09 7.60 17.07
N ALA A 184 1.02 8.02 16.21
CA ALA A 184 1.05 7.66 14.80
C ALA A 184 1.22 6.14 14.60
N ILE A 185 2.12 5.49 15.34
CA ILE A 185 2.32 4.02 15.33
C ILE A 185 1.03 3.31 15.72
N LYS A 186 0.39 3.71 16.82
CA LYS A 186 -0.88 3.10 17.26
C LYS A 186 -1.98 3.30 16.22
N ALA A 187 -2.09 4.49 15.64
CA ALA A 187 -3.09 4.79 14.62
C ALA A 187 -2.88 3.92 13.36
N ILE A 188 -1.66 3.85 12.82
CA ILE A 188 -1.38 3.06 11.62
C ILE A 188 -1.52 1.55 11.88
N GLN A 189 -1.15 1.08 13.07
CA GLN A 189 -1.33 -0.31 13.45
C GLN A 189 -2.82 -0.69 13.54
N ARG A 190 -3.67 0.20 14.07
CA ARG A 190 -5.12 -0.01 14.09
C ARG A 190 -5.73 0.01 12.69
N LEU A 191 -5.26 0.89 11.81
CA LEU A 191 -5.67 0.90 10.39
C LEU A 191 -5.28 -0.40 9.69
N TYR A 192 -4.04 -0.87 9.89
CA TYR A 192 -3.59 -2.14 9.36
C TYR A 192 -4.41 -3.32 9.91
N GLY A 193 -4.70 -3.32 11.21
CA GLY A 193 -5.60 -4.29 11.85
C GLY A 193 -7.00 -4.27 11.23
N ALA A 194 -7.58 -3.09 10.99
CA ALA A 194 -8.90 -2.96 10.36
C ALA A 194 -8.93 -3.53 8.93
N LEU A 195 -7.82 -3.45 8.18
CA LEU A 195 -7.70 -4.04 6.85
C LEU A 195 -7.50 -5.57 6.89
N MET A 196 -6.76 -6.08 7.88
CA MET A 196 -6.35 -7.49 7.95
C MET A 196 -7.28 -8.39 8.78
N ASN A 197 -7.88 -7.89 9.86
CA ASN A 197 -8.75 -8.66 10.75
C ASN A 197 -10.01 -9.16 10.04
N ILE A 198 -10.27 -8.66 8.85
CA ILE A 198 -11.35 -9.13 8.01
C ILE A 198 -10.90 -10.41 7.30
N THR A 199 -9.64 -10.61 6.92
CA THR A 199 -9.19 -11.66 5.98
C THR A 199 -9.09 -13.11 6.49
N THR A 200 -9.61 -13.44 7.68
CA THR A 200 -9.48 -14.78 8.26
C THR A 200 -10.79 -15.58 8.19
N SER A 201 -10.94 -16.34 7.10
CA SER A 201 -11.73 -17.58 6.90
C SER A 201 -12.98 -17.64 5.99
N THR A 202 -13.48 -16.57 5.35
CA THR A 202 -14.61 -16.71 4.38
C THR A 202 -14.55 -15.77 3.16
N GLY A 203 -15.07 -16.18 1.99
CA GLY A 203 -15.07 -15.33 0.77
C GLY A 203 -15.74 -13.96 0.93
N LYS A 204 -16.67 -13.82 1.88
CA LYS A 204 -17.33 -12.55 2.24
C LYS A 204 -16.39 -11.52 2.87
N GLU A 205 -15.23 -11.95 3.35
CA GLU A 205 -14.25 -11.10 4.01
C GLU A 205 -13.35 -10.34 3.05
N ALA A 206 -13.07 -10.91 1.88
CA ALA A 206 -12.33 -10.20 0.84
C ALA A 206 -13.06 -8.90 0.47
N ASP A 207 -14.39 -8.97 0.34
CA ASP A 207 -15.23 -7.82 0.07
C ASP A 207 -15.17 -6.78 1.19
N ALA A 208 -15.22 -7.22 2.45
CA ALA A 208 -15.18 -6.30 3.58
C ALA A 208 -13.81 -5.59 3.73
N SER A 209 -12.68 -6.23 3.39
CA SER A 209 -11.36 -5.58 3.34
C SER A 209 -11.30 -4.55 2.21
N VAL A 210 -11.86 -4.88 1.03
CA VAL A 210 -12.00 -3.94 -0.09
C VAL A 210 -12.86 -2.73 0.31
N GLN A 211 -13.99 -2.94 0.97
CA GLN A 211 -14.85 -1.84 1.46
C GLN A 211 -14.14 -0.98 2.51
N MET A 212 -13.31 -1.58 3.37
CA MET A 212 -12.49 -0.83 4.32
C MET A 212 -11.44 0.03 3.60
N ALA A 213 -10.74 -0.53 2.60
CA ALA A 213 -9.79 0.22 1.78
C ALA A 213 -10.46 1.36 1.01
N ARG A 214 -11.69 1.16 0.51
CA ARG A 214 -12.51 2.20 -0.12
C ARG A 214 -12.85 3.32 0.86
N CYS A 215 -13.30 2.98 2.06
CA CYS A 215 -13.57 3.95 3.14
C CYS A 215 -12.30 4.78 3.46
N ILE A 216 -11.14 4.13 3.65
CA ILE A 216 -9.87 4.84 3.87
C ILE A 216 -9.56 5.80 2.72
N THR A 217 -9.73 5.36 1.47
CA THR A 217 -9.47 6.19 0.29
C THR A 217 -10.41 7.40 0.22
N GLN A 218 -11.71 7.20 0.46
CA GLN A 218 -12.74 8.23 0.47
C GLN A 218 -12.45 9.34 1.48
N TRP A 219 -11.90 8.98 2.65
CA TRP A 219 -11.53 9.94 3.69
C TRP A 219 -10.14 10.57 3.50
N ASN A 220 -9.60 10.58 2.28
CA ASN A 220 -8.24 11.01 1.95
C ASN A 220 -7.18 10.35 2.87
N GLY A 221 -7.33 9.04 3.06
CA GLY A 221 -6.44 8.26 3.90
C GLY A 221 -5.05 8.10 3.32
N CYS A 222 -4.93 7.96 1.99
CA CYS A 222 -3.62 7.93 1.32
C CYS A 222 -2.81 9.20 1.62
N GLY A 223 -3.42 10.38 1.48
CA GLY A 223 -2.75 11.65 1.82
C GLY A 223 -2.39 11.75 3.30
N ALA A 224 -3.28 11.33 4.20
CA ALA A 224 -2.98 11.29 5.64
C ALA A 224 -1.76 10.40 5.97
N ILE A 225 -1.70 9.22 5.37
CA ILE A 225 -0.61 8.27 5.57
C ILE A 225 0.70 8.80 4.97
N LEU A 226 0.66 9.39 3.77
CA LEU A 226 1.85 9.98 3.13
C LEU A 226 2.41 11.18 3.89
N MET A 227 1.55 12.06 4.42
CA MET A 227 1.99 13.16 5.29
C MET A 227 2.63 12.63 6.57
N ALA A 228 1.98 11.68 7.25
CA ALA A 228 2.54 11.07 8.45
C ALA A 228 3.86 10.33 8.15
N LEU A 229 3.98 9.65 7.00
CA LEU A 229 5.23 9.07 6.53
C LEU A 229 6.32 10.12 6.42
N LYS A 230 6.05 11.25 5.78
CA LYS A 230 7.01 12.35 5.63
C LYS A 230 7.50 12.89 6.98
N ASP A 231 6.62 12.97 7.96
CA ASP A 231 6.93 13.55 9.27
C ASP A 231 7.69 12.56 10.18
N TRP A 232 7.31 11.28 10.17
CA TRP A 232 7.73 10.32 11.21
C TRP A 232 8.70 9.22 10.74
N TYR A 233 9.00 9.08 9.45
CA TYR A 233 9.80 7.95 8.96
C TYR A 233 11.23 7.92 9.51
N LEU A 234 11.82 9.09 9.82
CA LEU A 234 13.15 9.19 10.40
C LEU A 234 13.16 8.83 11.89
N GLU A 235 12.02 9.00 12.57
CA GLU A 235 11.89 8.70 14.00
C GLU A 235 11.52 7.23 14.25
N SER A 236 10.83 6.59 13.30
CA SER A 236 10.42 5.19 13.46
C SER A 236 10.34 4.42 12.13
N THR A 237 11.31 3.55 11.90
CA THR A 237 11.27 2.57 10.81
C THR A 237 10.07 1.62 10.94
N ASP A 238 9.66 1.29 12.17
CA ASP A 238 8.49 0.43 12.40
C ASP A 238 7.18 1.09 11.93
N PHE A 239 7.03 2.39 12.20
CA PHE A 239 5.95 3.19 11.65
C PHE A 239 5.97 3.16 10.12
N ALA A 240 7.13 3.47 9.52
CA ALA A 240 7.29 3.50 8.06
C ALA A 240 6.92 2.15 7.41
N CYS A 241 7.40 1.03 7.98
CA CYS A 241 7.05 -0.31 7.55
C CYS A 241 5.54 -0.54 7.53
N LYS A 242 4.84 -0.19 8.62
CA LYS A 242 3.39 -0.37 8.73
C LYS A 242 2.62 0.55 7.78
N ALA A 243 3.04 1.79 7.64
CA ALA A 243 2.40 2.76 6.77
C ALA A 243 2.50 2.37 5.30
N VAL A 244 3.70 1.99 4.82
CA VAL A 244 3.86 1.49 3.44
C VAL A 244 3.05 0.21 3.24
N LYS A 245 3.02 -0.69 4.23
CA LYS A 245 2.21 -1.92 4.16
C LYS A 245 0.71 -1.63 4.03
N VAL A 246 0.19 -0.63 4.73
CA VAL A 246 -1.20 -0.17 4.58
C VAL A 246 -1.45 0.36 3.17
N LEU A 247 -0.53 1.18 2.62
CA LEU A 247 -0.63 1.67 1.24
C LEU A 247 -0.62 0.53 0.20
N VAL A 248 0.18 -0.53 0.42
CA VAL A 248 0.18 -1.74 -0.42
C VAL A 248 -1.20 -2.40 -0.43
N GLN A 249 -1.86 -2.52 0.73
CA GLN A 249 -3.19 -3.12 0.80
C GLN A 249 -4.24 -2.25 0.09
N ILE A 250 -4.21 -0.93 0.34
CA ILE A 250 -5.16 0.01 -0.27
C ILE A 250 -5.01 -0.01 -1.80
N THR A 251 -3.80 0.10 -2.33
CA THR A 251 -3.55 0.09 -3.79
C THR A 251 -3.84 -1.25 -4.46
N GLY A 252 -3.77 -2.35 -3.70
CA GLY A 252 -4.19 -3.66 -4.17
C GLY A 252 -5.72 -3.78 -4.32
N ALA A 253 -6.48 -3.09 -3.47
CA ALA A 253 -7.93 -3.18 -3.41
C ALA A 253 -8.67 -2.07 -4.17
N VAL A 254 -8.09 -0.87 -4.25
CA VAL A 254 -8.75 0.35 -4.75
C VAL A 254 -7.92 1.00 -5.85
N PRO A 255 -8.29 0.83 -7.13
CA PRO A 255 -7.51 1.35 -8.25
C PRO A 255 -7.26 2.87 -8.21
N ILE A 256 -8.28 3.67 -7.89
CA ILE A 256 -8.18 5.14 -7.82
C ILE A 256 -7.15 5.62 -6.77
N ALA A 257 -6.88 4.82 -5.74
CA ALA A 257 -5.88 5.17 -4.74
C ALA A 257 -4.45 5.24 -5.32
N LYS A 258 -4.18 4.54 -6.43
CA LYS A 258 -2.87 4.57 -7.10
C LYS A 258 -2.59 5.95 -7.67
N GLN A 259 -3.58 6.53 -8.35
CA GLN A 259 -3.52 7.89 -8.90
C GLN A 259 -3.28 8.92 -7.80
N PHE A 260 -4.09 8.87 -6.73
CA PHE A 260 -3.92 9.79 -5.60
C PHE A 260 -2.53 9.71 -4.96
N ILE A 261 -1.96 8.50 -4.81
CA ILE A 261 -0.62 8.36 -4.23
C ILE A 261 0.43 9.04 -5.10
N VAL A 262 0.35 8.90 -6.43
CA VAL A 262 1.33 9.50 -7.34
C VAL A 262 1.17 11.02 -7.37
N GLU A 263 -0.06 11.52 -7.56
CA GLU A 263 -0.37 12.97 -7.61
C GLU A 263 0.01 13.71 -6.32
N LEU A 264 -0.10 13.06 -5.17
CA LEU A 264 0.29 13.64 -3.87
C LEU A 264 1.81 13.61 -3.62
N GLY A 265 2.63 13.25 -4.62
CA GLY A 265 4.08 13.13 -4.48
C GLY A 265 4.51 11.92 -3.64
N GLY A 266 3.68 10.87 -3.63
CA GLY A 266 3.93 9.65 -2.87
C GLY A 266 5.22 8.94 -3.29
N LEU A 267 5.54 8.90 -4.59
CA LEU A 267 6.79 8.29 -5.08
C LEU A 267 8.03 8.94 -4.46
N ARG A 268 8.11 10.28 -4.46
CA ARG A 268 9.22 11.01 -3.84
C ARG A 268 9.32 10.72 -2.34
N THR A 269 8.17 10.60 -1.66
CA THR A 269 8.14 10.25 -0.23
C THR A 269 8.66 8.83 0.00
N LEU A 270 8.23 7.87 -0.82
CA LEU A 270 8.65 6.47 -0.72
C LEU A 270 10.15 6.29 -0.98
N LEU A 271 10.70 6.95 -2.01
CA LEU A 271 12.14 6.92 -2.31
C LEU A 271 12.96 7.43 -1.12
N LYS A 272 12.59 8.59 -0.56
CA LYS A 272 13.25 9.14 0.64
C LYS A 272 13.15 8.23 1.86
N VAL A 273 12.00 7.58 2.05
CA VAL A 273 11.78 6.62 3.13
C VAL A 273 12.70 5.41 2.97
N SER A 274 12.85 4.90 1.74
CA SER A 274 13.74 3.78 1.44
C SER A 274 15.22 4.13 1.62
N GLU A 275 15.64 5.33 1.21
CA GLU A 275 17.00 5.84 1.43
C GLU A 275 17.30 6.05 2.93
N GLY A 276 16.38 6.70 3.64
CA GLY A 276 16.54 7.00 5.07
C GLY A 276 16.63 5.74 5.94
N GLY A 277 15.86 4.69 5.59
CA GLY A 277 15.96 3.38 6.23
C GLY A 277 17.35 2.76 6.11
N LEU A 278 18.06 3.01 5.01
CA LEU A 278 19.42 2.55 4.77
C LEU A 278 20.46 3.36 5.58
N HIS A 279 20.25 4.67 5.70
CA HIS A 279 21.17 5.55 6.41
C HIS A 279 21.14 5.36 7.93
N ALA A 280 19.96 5.14 8.52
CA ALA A 280 19.83 4.82 9.94
C ALA A 280 20.66 3.57 10.33
N TYR A 281 20.69 2.56 9.44
CA TYR A 281 21.50 1.36 9.62
C TYR A 281 23.01 1.64 9.53
N SER A 282 23.42 2.48 8.57
CA SER A 282 24.84 2.81 8.38
C SER A 282 25.42 3.64 9.54
N ALA A 283 24.63 4.56 10.12
CA ALA A 283 25.05 5.36 11.26
C ALA A 283 25.23 4.53 12.55
N SER A 284 24.37 3.53 12.76
CA SER A 284 24.45 2.58 13.89
C SER A 284 25.78 1.80 13.90
N LYS A 285 26.37 1.53 12.73
CA LYS A 285 27.67 0.83 12.61
C LYS A 285 28.87 1.66 13.06
N ASN A 286 28.88 2.98 12.85
CA ASN A 286 30.07 3.82 13.08
C ASN A 286 30.26 4.28 14.52
N ASN A 287 29.20 4.34 15.34
CA ASN A 287 29.29 4.83 16.73
C ASN A 287 29.83 3.81 17.74
N ASN A 288 30.11 2.57 17.32
CA ASN A 288 30.50 1.48 18.22
C ASN A 288 32.01 1.38 18.52
N ASN A 289 32.84 2.29 17.99
CA ASN A 289 34.30 2.24 18.18
C ASN A 289 34.83 3.20 19.26
N SER A 290 33.96 3.96 19.92
CA SER A 290 34.34 4.93 20.94
C SER A 290 33.73 4.58 22.30
N ASN A 291 34.60 4.38 23.29
CA ASN A 291 34.34 4.26 24.73
C ASN A 291 33.98 2.89 25.34
N ALA A 292 35.03 2.10 25.59
CA ALA A 292 34.99 0.87 26.37
C ALA A 292 34.98 1.05 27.91
N ASN A 293 34.94 2.28 28.47
CA ASN A 293 35.29 2.49 29.89
C ASN A 293 34.17 2.94 30.87
N ALA A 294 32.90 3.01 30.47
CA ALA A 294 31.81 3.38 31.39
C ALA A 294 31.02 2.15 31.88
N LYS A 295 31.21 1.78 33.15
CA LYS A 295 30.37 0.82 33.89
C LYS A 295 29.00 1.46 34.18
N GLY A 296 27.98 1.10 33.40
CA GLY A 296 26.61 1.60 33.50
C GLY A 296 25.62 0.68 32.77
N PRO A 297 24.31 0.88 32.95
CA PRO A 297 23.29 -0.17 33.07
C PRO A 297 23.15 -1.08 31.85
N THR A 298 22.89 -2.35 32.15
CA THR A 298 22.40 -3.47 31.32
C THR A 298 22.42 -3.21 29.81
N ARG A 299 23.60 -3.42 29.19
CA ARG A 299 23.77 -3.37 27.73
C ARG A 299 22.92 -4.46 27.08
N VAL A 300 21.89 -4.06 26.33
CA VAL A 300 21.20 -4.96 25.40
C VAL A 300 22.25 -5.55 24.45
N PRO A 301 22.28 -6.87 24.20
CA PRO A 301 23.33 -7.47 23.38
C PRO A 301 23.31 -6.88 21.96
N LEU A 302 24.43 -6.27 21.55
CA LEU A 302 24.65 -5.59 20.25
C LEU A 302 24.28 -6.44 19.03
N LYS A 303 24.33 -7.78 19.14
CA LYS A 303 23.91 -8.69 18.05
C LYS A 303 22.40 -8.62 17.77
N LEU A 304 21.58 -8.32 18.78
CA LEU A 304 20.13 -8.29 18.66
C LEU A 304 19.63 -7.04 17.92
N THR A 305 20.30 -5.90 18.11
CA THR A 305 19.93 -4.61 17.48
C THR A 305 20.19 -4.64 15.97
N VAL A 306 21.36 -5.12 15.54
CA VAL A 306 21.73 -5.21 14.10
C VAL A 306 20.79 -6.15 13.34
N ALA A 307 20.42 -7.29 13.92
CA ALA A 307 19.51 -8.24 13.29
C ALA A 307 18.09 -7.66 13.15
N LEU A 308 17.62 -6.92 14.15
CA LEU A 308 16.31 -6.27 14.13
C LEU A 308 16.25 -5.14 13.10
N GLU A 309 17.29 -4.30 13.04
CA GLU A 309 17.39 -3.23 12.04
C GLU A 309 17.40 -3.79 10.60
N LYS A 310 18.20 -4.84 10.35
CA LYS A 310 18.22 -5.52 9.04
C LYS A 310 16.83 -6.07 8.68
N LYS A 311 16.11 -6.65 9.65
CA LYS A 311 14.75 -7.15 9.45
C LYS A 311 13.73 -6.04 9.19
N LEU A 312 13.88 -4.87 9.80
CA LEU A 312 12.99 -3.74 9.54
C LEU A 312 13.30 -3.10 8.17
N SER A 313 14.58 -2.91 7.84
CA SER A 313 15.00 -2.43 6.51
C SER A 313 14.48 -3.32 5.39
N TYR A 314 14.54 -4.64 5.58
CA TYR A 314 13.93 -5.62 4.69
C TYR A 314 12.45 -5.37 4.46
N GLN A 315 11.69 -5.30 5.55
CA GLN A 315 10.24 -5.19 5.50
C GLN A 315 9.85 -3.90 4.80
N LEU A 316 10.57 -2.82 5.07
CA LEU A 316 10.37 -1.56 4.40
C LEU A 316 10.61 -1.68 2.89
N GLN A 317 11.80 -2.14 2.47
CA GLN A 317 12.15 -2.26 1.06
C GLN A 317 11.20 -3.20 0.30
N SER A 318 10.92 -4.38 0.85
CA SER A 318 9.99 -5.34 0.24
C SER A 318 8.57 -4.76 0.10
N ASN A 319 8.07 -4.03 1.10
CA ASN A 319 6.78 -3.35 1.01
C ASN A 319 6.80 -2.24 -0.06
N VAL A 320 7.90 -1.49 -0.19
CA VAL A 320 8.04 -0.47 -1.24
C VAL A 320 8.04 -1.11 -2.63
N VAL A 321 8.77 -2.22 -2.84
CA VAL A 321 8.70 -3.00 -4.09
C VAL A 321 7.28 -3.48 -4.37
N GLY A 322 6.58 -3.97 -3.35
CA GLY A 322 5.17 -4.36 -3.45
C GLY A 322 4.25 -3.21 -3.87
N LEU A 323 4.50 -2.01 -3.34
CA LEU A 323 3.75 -0.80 -3.65
C LEU A 323 4.02 -0.32 -5.08
N LEU A 324 5.28 -0.22 -5.50
CA LEU A 324 5.66 0.14 -6.87
C LEU A 324 5.04 -0.83 -7.89
N HIS A 325 5.06 -2.13 -7.62
CA HIS A 325 4.35 -3.14 -8.42
C HIS A 325 2.84 -2.85 -8.55
N ASN A 326 2.19 -2.38 -7.49
CA ASN A 326 0.77 -2.08 -7.51
C ASN A 326 0.50 -0.78 -8.29
N LEU A 327 1.34 0.24 -8.12
CA LEU A 327 1.23 1.54 -8.77
C LEU A 327 1.39 1.44 -10.28
N ILE A 328 2.31 0.62 -10.78
CA ILE A 328 2.51 0.45 -12.23
C ILE A 328 1.35 -0.28 -12.93
N GLY A 329 0.46 -0.96 -12.19
CA GLY A 329 -0.62 -1.75 -12.78
C GLY A 329 -1.94 -1.00 -12.87
N GLY A 330 -2.53 -0.89 -14.07
CA GLY A 330 -3.90 -0.39 -14.26
C GLY A 330 -4.09 1.08 -13.90
N VAL A 331 -3.08 1.89 -14.20
CA VAL A 331 -3.08 3.35 -14.10
C VAL A 331 -2.88 3.94 -15.48
N ASP A 332 -3.16 5.24 -15.62
CA ASP A 332 -2.89 5.99 -16.83
C ASP A 332 -1.40 5.93 -17.21
N TYR A 333 -1.14 6.00 -18.51
CA TYR A 333 0.21 5.91 -19.06
C TYR A 333 1.18 6.95 -18.45
N SER A 334 0.71 8.16 -18.19
CA SER A 334 1.49 9.23 -17.53
C SER A 334 1.98 8.80 -16.14
N ILE A 335 1.08 8.27 -15.31
CA ILE A 335 1.39 7.76 -13.98
C ILE A 335 2.35 6.57 -14.08
N GLY A 336 2.11 5.67 -15.04
CA GLY A 336 3.01 4.56 -15.32
C GLY A 336 4.45 5.03 -15.59
N LYS A 337 4.61 6.14 -16.33
CA LYS A 337 5.93 6.68 -16.67
C LYS A 337 6.66 7.23 -15.45
N GLU A 338 5.95 7.90 -14.55
CA GLU A 338 6.53 8.36 -13.27
C GLU A 338 6.97 7.19 -12.39
N VAL A 339 6.16 6.12 -12.33
CA VAL A 339 6.47 4.91 -11.56
C VAL A 339 7.60 4.09 -12.21
N ALA A 340 7.85 4.29 -13.50
CA ALA A 340 8.95 3.70 -14.28
C ALA A 340 10.21 4.59 -14.34
N ALA A 341 10.27 5.65 -13.52
CA ALA A 341 11.46 6.49 -13.41
C ALA A 341 12.69 5.68 -12.95
N GLU A 342 13.87 6.17 -13.32
CA GLU A 342 15.14 5.47 -13.09
C GLU A 342 15.37 5.11 -11.62
N GLU A 343 15.04 6.01 -10.70
CA GLU A 343 15.22 5.81 -9.26
C GLU A 343 14.32 4.69 -8.72
N CYS A 344 13.13 4.52 -9.30
CA CYS A 344 12.22 3.42 -8.95
C CYS A 344 12.75 2.08 -9.49
N LEU A 345 13.29 2.08 -10.72
CA LEU A 345 13.94 0.90 -11.31
C LEU A 345 15.14 0.46 -10.47
N ASP A 346 16.02 1.39 -10.10
CA ASP A 346 17.21 1.13 -9.30
C ASP A 346 16.85 0.55 -7.93
N LEU A 347 15.87 1.14 -7.24
CA LEU A 347 15.37 0.62 -5.98
C LEU A 347 14.90 -0.83 -6.09
N VAL A 348 14.12 -1.16 -7.12
CA VAL A 348 13.60 -2.53 -7.31
C VAL A 348 14.73 -3.50 -7.68
N ILE A 349 15.65 -3.09 -8.54
CA ILE A 349 16.81 -3.89 -8.94
C ILE A 349 17.71 -4.19 -7.74
N ASP A 350 18.00 -3.19 -6.92
CA ASP A 350 18.81 -3.35 -5.72
C ASP A 350 18.11 -4.25 -4.70
N ALA A 351 16.80 -4.11 -4.51
CA ALA A 351 16.03 -5.01 -3.66
C ALA A 351 16.09 -6.47 -4.18
N LEU A 352 15.98 -6.69 -5.49
CA LEU A 352 16.10 -8.03 -6.07
C LEU A 352 17.50 -8.63 -5.87
N LYS A 353 18.56 -7.83 -5.97
CA LYS A 353 19.94 -8.25 -5.73
C LYS A 353 20.23 -8.53 -4.25
N CYS A 354 19.74 -7.67 -3.37
CA CYS A 354 19.95 -7.80 -1.91
C CYS A 354 19.16 -8.95 -1.30
N TRP A 355 18.01 -9.31 -1.87
CA TRP A 355 17.07 -10.29 -1.33
C TRP A 355 16.76 -11.40 -2.33
N PRO A 356 17.78 -12.14 -2.78
CA PRO A 356 17.62 -13.03 -3.92
C PRO A 356 16.84 -14.31 -3.57
N ASP A 357 16.80 -14.71 -2.29
CA ASP A 357 16.04 -15.87 -1.81
C ASP A 357 14.61 -15.55 -1.35
N ASP A 358 14.23 -14.27 -1.31
CA ASP A 358 12.91 -13.88 -0.83
C ASP A 358 11.83 -14.00 -1.92
N LYS A 359 10.92 -14.97 -1.75
CA LYS A 359 9.81 -15.22 -2.69
C LYS A 359 8.96 -13.98 -2.95
N TYR A 360 8.66 -13.17 -1.92
CA TYR A 360 7.77 -12.04 -2.08
C TYR A 360 8.43 -10.92 -2.89
N THR A 361 9.64 -10.51 -2.50
CA THR A 361 10.42 -9.47 -3.20
C THR A 361 10.68 -9.87 -4.65
N GLN A 362 11.11 -11.12 -4.88
CA GLN A 362 11.36 -11.63 -6.23
C GLN A 362 10.09 -11.61 -7.10
N LYS A 363 8.99 -12.16 -6.59
CA LYS A 363 7.69 -12.16 -7.29
C LYS A 363 7.22 -10.75 -7.66
N ARG A 364 7.27 -9.81 -6.70
CA ARG A 364 6.77 -8.45 -6.91
C ARG A 364 7.70 -7.63 -7.78
N GLY A 365 9.01 -7.72 -7.58
CA GLY A 365 10.01 -7.00 -8.37
C GLY A 365 10.05 -7.45 -9.83
N ILE A 366 10.06 -8.76 -10.11
CA ILE A 366 10.01 -9.28 -11.48
C ILE A 366 8.72 -8.82 -12.19
N ARG A 367 7.58 -8.91 -11.51
CA ARG A 367 6.30 -8.48 -12.07
C ARG A 367 6.25 -6.98 -12.31
N TYR A 368 6.88 -6.18 -11.46
CA TYR A 368 7.04 -4.74 -11.69
C TYR A 368 7.86 -4.50 -12.96
N LEU A 369 9.05 -5.09 -13.08
CA LEU A 369 9.93 -4.90 -14.24
C LEU A 369 9.28 -5.35 -15.56
N LEU A 370 8.55 -6.47 -15.53
CA LEU A 370 7.77 -6.94 -16.68
C LEU A 370 6.67 -5.94 -17.09
N LYS A 371 5.93 -5.38 -16.13
CA LYS A 371 4.90 -4.37 -16.42
C LYS A 371 5.49 -3.08 -16.98
N VAL A 372 6.61 -2.64 -16.42
CA VAL A 372 7.36 -1.47 -16.92
C VAL A 372 7.79 -1.73 -18.36
N GLY A 373 8.36 -2.91 -18.65
CA GLY A 373 8.74 -3.30 -20.01
C GLY A 373 7.58 -3.32 -21.00
N ARG A 374 6.38 -3.69 -20.56
CA ARG A 374 5.17 -3.72 -21.39
C ARG A 374 4.60 -2.35 -21.74
N MET A 375 5.13 -1.25 -21.20
CA MET A 375 4.64 0.09 -21.51
C MET A 375 4.94 0.55 -22.95
N GLN A 376 5.75 -0.19 -23.71
CA GLN A 376 6.15 0.18 -25.09
C GLN A 376 6.82 1.56 -25.19
N ASP A 377 7.37 2.09 -24.09
CA ASP A 377 8.17 3.31 -24.08
C ASP A 377 9.64 2.94 -24.40
N SER A 378 10.19 3.51 -25.47
CA SER A 378 11.53 3.17 -25.95
C SER A 378 12.63 3.55 -24.95
N GLN A 379 12.49 4.68 -24.26
CA GLN A 379 13.44 5.13 -23.24
C GLN A 379 13.47 4.15 -22.07
N VAL A 380 12.30 3.72 -21.62
CA VAL A 380 12.17 2.72 -20.54
C VAL A 380 12.79 1.39 -20.95
N THR A 381 12.53 0.90 -22.16
CA THR A 381 13.14 -0.34 -22.66
C THR A 381 14.67 -0.24 -22.71
N THR A 382 15.22 0.88 -23.20
CA THR A 382 16.67 1.13 -23.20
C THR A 382 17.24 1.12 -21.78
N MET A 383 16.57 1.73 -20.79
CA MET A 383 17.01 1.69 -19.40
C MET A 383 17.04 0.27 -18.83
N LEU A 384 16.02 -0.55 -19.11
CA LEU A 384 15.98 -1.95 -18.66
C LEU A 384 17.11 -2.78 -19.29
N GLN A 385 17.44 -2.54 -20.56
CA GLN A 385 18.55 -3.19 -21.25
C GLN A 385 19.91 -2.77 -20.67
N GLN A 386 20.13 -1.47 -20.46
CA GLN A 386 21.36 -0.94 -19.87
C GLN A 386 21.61 -1.47 -18.46
N LYS A 387 20.55 -1.61 -17.65
CA LYS A 387 20.63 -2.15 -16.28
C LYS A 387 20.72 -3.69 -16.25
N GLN A 388 20.79 -4.35 -17.41
CA GLN A 388 20.97 -5.80 -17.57
C GLN A 388 19.92 -6.63 -16.80
N VAL A 389 18.66 -6.19 -16.81
CA VAL A 389 17.57 -6.81 -16.05
C VAL A 389 17.36 -8.29 -16.43
N GLY A 390 17.68 -8.67 -17.67
CA GLY A 390 17.63 -10.07 -18.11
C GLY A 390 18.46 -11.03 -17.25
N ILE A 391 19.61 -10.58 -16.72
CA ILE A 391 20.45 -11.40 -15.81
C ILE A 391 19.69 -11.72 -14.52
N LEU A 392 18.95 -10.75 -13.97
CA LEU A 392 18.15 -10.95 -12.76
C LEU A 392 17.03 -11.97 -13.00
N PHE A 393 16.40 -11.97 -14.18
CA PHE A 393 15.39 -12.95 -14.53
C PHE A 393 15.97 -14.37 -14.63
N VAL A 394 17.15 -14.53 -15.24
CA VAL A 394 17.85 -15.83 -15.31
C VAL A 394 18.22 -16.32 -13.90
N GLN A 395 18.76 -15.44 -13.06
CA GLN A 395 19.14 -15.79 -11.67
C GLN A 395 17.92 -16.20 -10.84
N ALA A 396 16.81 -15.47 -10.95
CA ALA A 396 15.56 -15.83 -10.27
C ALA A 396 14.99 -17.16 -10.80
N LEU A 397 15.07 -17.39 -12.11
CA LEU A 397 14.60 -18.63 -12.74
C LEU A 397 15.37 -19.85 -12.21
N ASP A 398 16.70 -19.78 -12.19
CA ASP A 398 17.56 -20.87 -11.72
C ASP A 398 17.29 -21.16 -10.23
N ARG A 399 17.27 -20.11 -9.41
CA ARG A 399 17.08 -20.21 -7.96
C ARG A 399 15.72 -20.74 -7.56
N PHE A 400 14.64 -20.28 -8.20
CA PHE A 400 13.28 -20.69 -7.82
C PHE A 400 12.73 -21.86 -8.62
N ARG A 401 13.52 -22.44 -9.54
CA ARG A 401 13.13 -23.55 -10.42
C ARG A 401 12.37 -24.66 -9.70
N ASN A 402 12.82 -25.01 -8.49
CA ASN A 402 12.27 -26.08 -7.66
C ASN A 402 11.65 -25.60 -6.34
N ILE A 403 11.65 -24.29 -6.06
CA ILE A 403 11.27 -23.72 -4.75
C ILE A 403 9.92 -23.00 -4.80
N SER A 404 9.60 -22.33 -5.92
CA SER A 404 8.36 -21.59 -6.07
C SER A 404 7.93 -21.54 -7.55
N PRO A 405 6.95 -22.38 -7.95
CA PRO A 405 6.44 -22.39 -9.32
C PRO A 405 5.98 -21.00 -9.79
N GLY A 406 5.33 -20.23 -8.91
CA GLY A 406 4.88 -18.89 -9.25
C GLY A 406 6.03 -17.93 -9.60
N VAL A 407 7.11 -17.90 -8.81
CA VAL A 407 8.28 -17.03 -9.13
C VAL A 407 8.94 -17.49 -10.42
N LYS A 408 9.08 -18.81 -10.61
CA LYS A 408 9.62 -19.41 -11.82
C LYS A 408 8.83 -18.99 -13.07
N GLU A 409 7.51 -19.17 -13.07
CA GLU A 409 6.64 -18.81 -14.21
C GLU A 409 6.76 -17.32 -14.56
N MET A 410 6.76 -16.44 -13.56
CA MET A 410 6.95 -15.00 -13.78
C MET A 410 8.34 -14.67 -14.32
N ALA A 411 9.39 -15.33 -13.84
CA ALA A 411 10.74 -15.13 -14.36
C ALA A 411 10.86 -15.61 -15.82
N GLN A 412 10.21 -16.73 -16.17
CA GLN A 412 10.17 -17.24 -17.55
C GLN A 412 9.42 -16.28 -18.49
N GLU A 413 8.25 -15.80 -18.08
CA GLU A 413 7.47 -14.83 -18.84
C GLU A 413 8.26 -13.53 -19.05
N ALA A 414 8.91 -13.04 -18.00
CA ALA A 414 9.71 -11.82 -18.07
C ALA A 414 10.96 -11.98 -18.94
N LEU A 415 11.62 -13.15 -18.88
CA LEU A 415 12.77 -13.46 -19.72
C LEU A 415 12.38 -13.59 -21.20
N LEU A 416 11.24 -14.25 -21.48
CA LEU A 416 10.73 -14.36 -22.85
C LEU A 416 10.44 -12.97 -23.43
N TRP A 417 9.73 -12.13 -22.67
CA TRP A 417 9.47 -10.74 -23.08
C TRP A 417 10.78 -9.97 -23.36
N TYR A 418 11.75 -10.09 -22.45
CA TYR A 418 13.04 -9.39 -22.57
C TYR A 418 13.85 -9.87 -23.79
N ALA A 419 13.76 -11.15 -24.16
CA ALA A 419 14.47 -11.70 -25.32
C ALA A 419 13.85 -11.28 -26.66
N THR A 420 12.56 -10.91 -26.66
CA THR A 420 11.82 -10.51 -27.88
C THR A 420 11.69 -9.00 -28.05
N SER A 421 12.12 -8.21 -27.05
CA SER A 421 12.06 -6.74 -27.05
C SER A 421 13.43 -6.16 -27.35
#